data_AF-A0A553KVB8-F1
#
_entry.id   AF-A0A553KVB8-F1
#
_cell.length_a   1.000
_cell.length_b   1.000
_cell.length_c   1.000
_cell.angle_alpha   90.00
_cell.angle_beta   90.00
_cell.angle_gamma   90.00
#
_symmetry.space_group_name_H-M   'P 1'
#
loop_
_entity.id
_entity.type
_entity.pdbx_description
1 polymer ?
#
loop_
_entity_poly.entity_id
_entity_poly.type
_entity_poly.pdbx_seq_one_letter_code
_entity_poly.pdbx_strand_id
1 'polypeptide(L)'
;IGRTHTKETAIETIERANELGFHNINIDLMYGLPTQTIDQLKETLHITFSLPIQHVSAYSLIIEPKTVFYNLMKKQALRLPSQEEEAQMYEIIMEQMEQRGYKQYELSNYAQNGFNSRHNMTYWNNEYYYGFGAGAHSYMNGVRYVNAGPIKKYIQLIERGQFPYINTHVVSKEEQ
;
A
#
# COMPACT_ATOMS: atom_id res chain seq x y z
N ILE A 1 9.35 13.53 1.94
CA ILE A 1 7.88 13.57 2.13
C ILE A 1 7.42 13.41 3.60
N GLY A 2 8.22 13.80 4.60
CA GLY A 2 7.82 13.65 6.03
C GLY A 2 7.99 12.24 6.61
N ARG A 3 8.80 11.38 6.00
CA ARG A 3 9.19 10.08 6.57
C ARG A 3 10.26 10.28 7.65
N THR A 4 10.21 9.46 8.69
CA THR A 4 11.13 9.49 9.84
C THR A 4 12.31 8.53 9.70
N HIS A 5 12.37 7.74 8.62
CA HIS A 5 13.47 6.82 8.31
C HIS A 5 14.29 7.32 7.11
N THR A 6 15.52 6.83 7.00
CA THR A 6 16.39 7.06 5.84
C THR A 6 16.43 5.83 4.91
N LYS A 7 17.04 5.99 3.74
CA LYS A 7 17.30 4.90 2.78
C LYS A 7 18.09 3.77 3.44
N GLU A 8 19.12 4.12 4.21
CA GLU A 8 20.02 3.19 4.88
C GLU A 8 19.27 2.39 5.94
N THR A 9 18.43 3.05 6.75
CA THR A 9 17.61 2.35 7.75
C THR A 9 16.67 1.33 7.11
N ALA A 10 16.07 1.65 5.96
CA ALA A 10 15.17 0.72 5.27
C ALA A 10 15.91 -0.51 4.74
N ILE A 11 17.08 -0.30 4.10
CA ILE A 11 17.93 -1.38 3.58
C ILE A 11 18.40 -2.30 4.72
N GLU A 12 18.96 -1.72 5.78
CA GLU A 12 19.46 -2.49 6.94
C GLU A 12 18.34 -3.31 7.59
N THR A 13 17.12 -2.76 7.67
CA THR A 13 15.96 -3.46 8.24
C THR A 13 15.60 -4.70 7.42
N ILE A 14 15.63 -4.59 6.08
CA ILE A 14 15.31 -5.71 5.17
C ILE A 14 16.38 -6.80 5.27
N GLU A 15 17.66 -6.41 5.26
CA GLU A 15 18.78 -7.35 5.37
C GLU A 15 18.72 -8.12 6.69
N ARG A 16 18.52 -7.41 7.81
CA ARG A 16 18.39 -8.04 9.15
C ARG A 16 17.16 -8.95 9.24
N ALA A 17 16.03 -8.56 8.65
CA ALA A 17 14.86 -9.44 8.61
C ALA A 17 15.18 -10.75 7.86
N ASN A 18 15.86 -10.66 6.72
CA ASN A 18 16.27 -11.84 5.98
C ASN A 18 17.29 -12.71 6.74
N GLU A 19 18.28 -12.11 7.40
CA GLU A 19 19.25 -12.82 8.25
C GLU A 19 18.58 -13.55 9.43
N LEU A 20 17.50 -13.00 9.96
CA LEU A 20 16.70 -13.61 11.04
C LEU A 20 15.73 -14.70 10.54
N GLY A 21 15.70 -14.99 9.24
CA GLY A 21 14.90 -16.07 8.65
C GLY A 21 13.57 -15.64 8.04
N PHE A 22 13.31 -14.33 7.89
CA PHE A 22 12.15 -13.85 7.13
C PHE A 22 12.47 -13.83 5.64
N HIS A 23 11.94 -14.78 4.88
CA HIS A 23 12.19 -14.91 3.42
C HIS A 23 10.97 -14.59 2.55
N ASN A 24 9.92 -13.99 3.14
CA ASN A 24 8.78 -13.45 2.42
C ASN A 24 8.65 -11.98 2.82
N ILE A 25 9.47 -11.15 2.19
CA ILE A 25 9.57 -9.72 2.51
C ILE A 25 8.96 -8.91 1.37
N ASN A 26 8.08 -7.99 1.75
CA ASN A 26 7.55 -6.94 0.90
C ASN A 26 8.25 -5.60 1.19
N ILE A 27 8.47 -4.80 0.14
CA ILE A 27 8.77 -3.38 0.25
C ILE A 27 7.68 -2.53 -0.43
N ASP A 28 7.27 -1.45 0.23
CA ASP A 28 6.36 -0.47 -0.34
C ASP A 28 7.14 0.71 -0.92
N LEU A 29 7.04 0.87 -2.24
CA LEU A 29 7.55 1.98 -3.01
C LEU A 29 6.44 2.98 -3.33
N MET A 30 6.82 4.24 -3.42
CA MET A 30 5.95 5.31 -3.87
C MET A 30 6.63 6.05 -5.02
N TYR A 31 5.93 6.21 -6.13
CA TYR A 31 6.37 7.00 -7.28
C TYR A 31 5.43 8.18 -7.52
N GLY A 32 5.75 9.07 -8.46
CA GLY A 32 5.01 10.33 -8.63
C GLY A 32 5.26 11.32 -7.49
N LEU A 33 6.37 11.19 -6.76
CA LEU A 33 6.67 12.06 -5.62
C LEU A 33 7.03 13.48 -6.08
N PRO A 34 6.86 14.50 -5.22
CA PRO A 34 7.23 15.85 -5.57
C PRO A 34 8.71 15.93 -5.98
N THR A 35 8.98 16.56 -7.13
CA THR A 35 10.31 16.69 -7.75
C THR A 35 11.01 15.39 -8.16
N GLN A 36 10.29 14.25 -8.13
CA GLN A 36 10.88 12.97 -8.51
C GLN A 36 11.16 12.91 -10.00
N THR A 37 12.37 12.50 -10.36
CA THR A 37 12.74 12.26 -11.75
C THR A 37 12.69 10.78 -12.10
N ILE A 38 12.64 10.47 -13.40
CA ILE A 38 12.72 9.10 -13.90
C ILE A 38 14.03 8.42 -13.48
N ASP A 39 15.14 9.14 -13.44
CA ASP A 39 16.42 8.58 -13.03
C ASP A 39 16.43 8.20 -11.54
N GLN A 40 15.79 8.99 -10.69
CA GLN A 40 15.61 8.66 -9.27
C GLN A 40 14.72 7.42 -9.08
N LEU A 41 13.69 7.25 -9.91
CA LEU A 41 12.90 6.02 -9.92
C LEU A 41 13.76 4.81 -10.33
N LYS A 42 14.55 4.94 -11.40
CA LYS A 42 15.44 3.86 -11.86
C LYS A 42 16.46 3.49 -10.79
N GLU A 43 17.02 4.46 -10.07
CA GLU A 43 17.90 4.21 -8.92
C GLU A 43 17.14 3.45 -7.82
N THR A 44 15.92 3.87 -7.49
CA THR A 44 15.06 3.20 -6.51
C THR A 44 14.83 1.73 -6.87
N LEU A 45 14.51 1.44 -8.14
CA LEU A 45 14.32 0.08 -8.63
C LEU A 45 15.63 -0.72 -8.60
N HIS A 46 16.75 -0.11 -8.99
CA HIS A 46 18.07 -0.75 -8.95
C HIS A 46 18.40 -1.24 -7.53
N ILE A 47 18.20 -0.38 -6.52
CA ILE A 47 18.38 -0.74 -5.11
C ILE A 47 17.37 -1.80 -4.70
N THR A 48 16.09 -1.64 -5.06
CA THR A 48 15.03 -2.60 -4.71
C THR A 48 15.40 -4.02 -5.15
N PHE A 49 15.92 -4.17 -6.36
CA PHE A 49 16.31 -5.48 -6.89
C PHE A 49 17.63 -6.03 -6.34
N SER A 50 18.43 -5.24 -5.61
CA SER A 50 19.61 -5.76 -4.90
C SER A 50 19.27 -6.33 -3.52
N LEU A 51 18.04 -6.13 -3.04
CA LEU A 51 17.61 -6.57 -1.71
C LEU A 51 17.03 -7.99 -1.75
N PRO A 52 17.10 -8.75 -0.64
CA PRO A 52 16.55 -10.11 -0.54
C PRO A 52 15.02 -10.11 -0.34
N ILE A 53 14.28 -9.44 -1.22
CA ILE A 53 12.81 -9.35 -1.19
C ILE A 53 12.15 -10.19 -2.27
N GLN A 54 10.87 -10.52 -2.09
CA GLN A 54 10.10 -11.38 -3.00
C GLN A 54 8.81 -10.72 -3.48
N HIS A 55 8.47 -9.57 -2.89
CA HIS A 55 7.26 -8.83 -3.16
C HIS A 55 7.54 -7.32 -3.12
N VAL A 56 6.90 -6.58 -4.02
CA VAL A 56 6.97 -5.12 -4.09
C VAL A 56 5.58 -4.55 -4.31
N SER A 57 5.17 -3.62 -3.45
CA SER A 57 4.02 -2.76 -3.71
C SER A 57 4.54 -1.42 -4.25
N ALA A 58 4.11 -0.99 -5.42
CA ALA A 58 4.47 0.30 -6.02
C ALA A 58 3.21 1.15 -6.23
N TYR A 59 3.08 2.21 -5.44
CA TYR A 59 1.93 3.11 -5.46
C TYR A 59 2.28 4.45 -6.10
N SER A 60 1.40 4.97 -6.94
CA SER A 60 1.45 6.39 -7.27
C SER A 60 1.02 7.22 -6.06
N LEU A 61 1.67 8.38 -5.87
CA LEU A 61 1.27 9.35 -4.87
C LEU A 61 -0.09 9.97 -5.20
N ILE A 62 -1.10 9.65 -4.39
CA ILE A 62 -2.42 10.29 -4.44
C ILE A 62 -2.48 11.45 -3.44
N ILE A 63 -2.94 12.62 -3.88
CA ILE A 63 -3.10 13.81 -3.03
C ILE A 63 -4.49 13.82 -2.38
N GLU A 64 -4.55 13.36 -1.14
CA GLU A 64 -5.81 13.32 -0.38
C GLU A 64 -6.20 14.68 0.22
N PRO A 65 -7.49 15.03 0.25
CA PRO A 65 -7.97 16.23 0.95
C PRO A 65 -7.52 16.29 2.41
N LYS A 66 -7.30 17.52 2.91
CA LYS A 66 -6.87 17.80 4.30
C LYS A 66 -5.45 17.32 4.65
N THR A 67 -4.65 16.89 3.68
CA THR A 67 -3.23 16.59 3.88
C THR A 67 -2.34 17.82 3.71
N VAL A 68 -1.08 17.73 4.18
CA VAL A 68 -0.06 18.76 3.95
C VAL A 68 0.16 18.98 2.46
N PHE A 69 0.22 17.91 1.66
CA PHE A 69 0.41 18.03 0.21
C PHE A 69 -0.79 18.67 -0.48
N TYR A 70 -2.01 18.38 -0.07
CA TYR A 70 -3.19 19.07 -0.58
C TYR A 70 -3.12 20.59 -0.33
N ASN A 71 -2.66 21.00 0.86
CA ASN A 71 -2.47 22.40 1.19
C ASN A 71 -1.36 23.06 0.34
N LEU A 72 -0.27 22.35 0.06
CA LEU A 72 0.81 22.84 -0.81
C LEU A 72 0.38 22.92 -2.28
N MET A 73 -0.36 21.93 -2.76
CA MET A 73 -0.94 21.89 -4.11
C MET A 73 -1.88 23.09 -4.32
N LYS A 74 -2.78 23.36 -3.36
CA LYS A 74 -3.66 24.55 -3.41
C LYS A 74 -2.91 25.88 -3.47
N LYS A 75 -1.71 25.93 -2.91
CA LYS A 75 -0.84 27.11 -2.93
C LYS A 75 0.08 27.14 -4.16
N GLN A 76 -0.06 26.21 -5.11
CA GLN A 76 0.84 26.02 -6.26
C GLN A 76 2.32 25.85 -5.84
N ALA A 77 2.54 25.34 -4.62
CA ALA A 77 3.86 25.13 -4.02
C ALA A 77 4.28 23.65 -4.03
N LEU A 78 3.51 22.78 -4.67
CA LEU A 78 3.81 21.36 -4.85
C LEU A 78 4.11 21.11 -6.33
N ARG A 79 5.34 20.70 -6.65
CA ARG A 79 5.74 20.31 -8.00
C ARG A 79 5.68 18.81 -8.11
N LEU A 80 4.63 18.30 -8.74
CA LEU A 80 4.49 16.88 -9.07
C LEU A 80 4.99 16.63 -10.50
N PRO A 81 5.38 15.39 -10.84
CA PRO A 81 5.57 14.99 -12.22
C PRO A 81 4.29 15.24 -13.05
N SER A 82 4.44 15.41 -14.36
CA SER A 82 3.30 15.44 -15.27
C SER A 82 2.61 14.08 -15.34
N GLN A 83 1.40 14.02 -15.89
CA GLN A 83 0.69 12.75 -16.09
C GLN A 83 1.47 11.82 -17.03
N GLU A 84 2.12 12.39 -18.06
CA GLU A 84 2.98 11.65 -18.97
C GLU A 84 4.22 11.11 -18.27
N GLU A 85 4.86 11.91 -17.40
CA GLU A 85 6.01 11.44 -16.61
C GLU A 85 5.59 10.32 -15.64
N GLU A 86 4.45 10.46 -14.97
CA GLU A 86 3.91 9.44 -14.07
C GLU A 86 3.53 8.14 -14.80
N ALA A 87 2.92 8.24 -15.99
CA ALA A 87 2.62 7.09 -16.84
C ALA A 87 3.91 6.39 -17.27
N GLN A 88 4.93 7.14 -17.68
CA GLN A 88 6.23 6.61 -18.04
C GLN A 88 6.91 5.93 -16.83
N MET A 89 6.78 6.49 -15.63
CA MET A 89 7.27 5.86 -14.40
C MET A 89 6.60 4.50 -14.17
N TYR A 90 5.27 4.41 -14.34
CA TYR A 90 4.53 3.18 -14.20
C TYR A 90 4.95 2.11 -15.23
N GLU A 91 5.11 2.48 -16.50
CA GLU A 91 5.61 1.60 -17.55
C GLU A 91 7.00 1.04 -17.22
N ILE A 92 7.92 1.91 -16.78
CA ILE A 92 9.27 1.49 -16.37
C ILE A 92 9.21 0.49 -15.20
N ILE A 93 8.35 0.73 -14.21
CA ILE A 93 8.17 -0.20 -13.08
C ILE A 93 7.72 -1.57 -13.60
N MET A 94 6.67 -1.61 -14.42
CA MET A 94 6.14 -2.86 -14.97
C MET A 94 7.21 -3.64 -15.74
N GLU A 95 7.90 -2.99 -16.68
CA GLU A 95 8.93 -3.63 -17.50
C GLU A 95 10.09 -4.17 -16.66
N GLN A 96 10.59 -3.37 -15.72
CA GLN A 96 11.73 -3.76 -14.88
C GLN A 96 11.35 -4.89 -13.91
N MET A 97 10.15 -4.86 -13.34
CA MET A 97 9.63 -5.95 -12.49
C MET A 97 9.55 -7.25 -13.27
N GLU A 98 8.96 -7.22 -14.47
CA GLU A 98 8.81 -8.41 -15.30
C GLU A 98 10.16 -9.00 -15.72
N GLN A 99 11.12 -8.17 -16.13
CA GLN A 99 12.48 -8.60 -16.48
C GLN A 99 13.21 -9.30 -15.31
N ARG A 100 12.84 -8.99 -14.07
CA ARG A 100 13.40 -9.58 -12.85
C ARG A 100 12.56 -10.73 -12.29
N GLY A 101 11.51 -11.15 -12.99
CA GLY A 101 10.66 -12.27 -12.60
C GLY A 101 9.57 -11.93 -11.58
N TYR A 102 9.32 -10.64 -11.32
CA TYR A 102 8.18 -10.20 -10.52
C TYR A 102 6.97 -10.04 -11.43
N LYS A 103 5.91 -10.79 -11.17
CA LYS A 103 4.64 -10.69 -11.91
C LYS A 103 3.71 -9.72 -11.21
N GLN A 104 3.14 -8.81 -12.00
CA GLN A 104 2.04 -7.96 -11.56
C GLN A 104 0.79 -8.83 -11.40
N TYR A 105 0.33 -9.01 -10.17
CA TYR A 105 -0.85 -9.84 -9.89
C TYR A 105 -2.10 -9.00 -9.57
N GLU A 106 -1.91 -7.71 -9.27
CA GLU A 106 -2.96 -6.69 -9.22
C GLU A 106 -2.36 -5.30 -9.51
N LEU A 107 -3.15 -4.21 -9.41
CA LEU A 107 -2.79 -2.90 -9.95
C LEU A 107 -1.46 -2.32 -9.45
N SER A 108 -1.11 -2.51 -8.19
CA SER A 108 0.03 -1.87 -7.53
C SER A 108 1.06 -2.85 -6.95
N ASN A 109 0.93 -4.15 -7.15
CA ASN A 109 1.71 -5.17 -6.45
C ASN A 109 2.28 -6.19 -7.42
N TYR A 110 3.54 -6.50 -7.16
CA TYR A 110 4.39 -7.34 -7.97
C TYR A 110 5.03 -8.39 -7.06
N ALA A 111 5.02 -9.65 -7.47
CA ALA A 111 5.58 -10.71 -6.66
C ALA A 111 6.29 -11.76 -7.51
N GLN A 112 7.31 -12.38 -6.93
CA GLN A 112 7.84 -13.63 -7.45
C GLN A 112 6.79 -14.74 -7.31
N ASN A 113 6.91 -15.79 -8.11
CA ASN A 113 5.98 -16.92 -8.07
C ASN A 113 5.83 -17.49 -6.64
N GLY A 114 4.60 -17.57 -6.16
CA GLY A 114 4.27 -18.07 -4.83
C GLY A 114 4.27 -17.02 -3.71
N PHE A 115 4.62 -15.76 -4.01
CA PHE A 115 4.71 -14.69 -3.02
C PHE A 115 3.58 -13.66 -3.09
N ASN A 116 2.53 -13.89 -3.89
CA ASN A 116 1.36 -13.00 -3.94
C ASN A 116 0.76 -12.79 -2.54
N SER A 117 0.44 -11.55 -2.19
CA SER A 117 -0.18 -11.23 -0.91
C SER A 117 -1.57 -11.85 -0.83
N ARG A 118 -1.73 -12.82 0.07
CA ARG A 118 -3.05 -13.42 0.36
C ARG A 118 -4.06 -12.36 0.80
N HIS A 119 -3.62 -11.39 1.58
CA HIS A 119 -4.47 -10.29 2.06
C HIS A 119 -4.99 -9.43 0.90
N ASN A 120 -4.12 -9.05 -0.03
CA ASN A 120 -4.53 -8.26 -1.20
C ASN A 120 -5.49 -9.07 -2.08
N MET A 121 -5.17 -10.34 -2.34
CA MET A 121 -6.02 -11.24 -3.12
C MET A 121 -7.40 -11.43 -2.50
N THR A 122 -7.52 -11.48 -1.17
CA THR A 122 -8.83 -11.54 -0.50
C THR A 122 -9.72 -10.36 -0.89
N TYR A 123 -9.18 -9.14 -1.01
CA TYR A 123 -9.98 -7.99 -1.46
C TYR A 123 -10.30 -8.06 -2.95
N TRP A 124 -9.32 -8.39 -3.78
CA TRP A 124 -9.49 -8.45 -5.24
C TRP A 124 -10.42 -9.57 -5.70
N ASN A 125 -10.47 -10.68 -4.96
CA ASN A 125 -11.40 -11.78 -5.18
C ASN A 125 -12.76 -11.55 -4.49
N ASN A 126 -12.95 -10.42 -3.82
CA ASN A 126 -14.15 -10.10 -3.05
C ASN A 126 -14.51 -11.20 -2.02
N GLU A 127 -13.49 -11.79 -1.40
CA GLU A 127 -13.64 -12.84 -0.40
C GLU A 127 -14.00 -12.26 0.97
N TYR A 128 -14.56 -13.09 1.85
CA TYR A 128 -14.89 -12.69 3.21
C TYR A 128 -13.66 -12.62 4.12
N TYR A 129 -13.65 -11.64 5.02
CA TYR A 129 -12.60 -11.42 6.00
C TYR A 129 -13.13 -10.72 7.26
N TYR A 130 -12.41 -10.92 8.36
CA TYR A 130 -12.69 -10.30 9.64
C TYR A 130 -11.65 -9.22 9.95
N GLY A 131 -12.13 -8.01 10.24
CA GLY A 131 -11.30 -6.88 10.67
C GLY A 131 -11.37 -6.67 12.17
N PHE A 132 -10.21 -6.67 12.80
CA PHE A 132 -10.07 -6.42 14.23
C PHE A 132 -9.31 -5.11 14.47
N GLY A 133 -9.69 -4.38 15.52
CA GLY A 133 -9.09 -3.09 15.86
C GLY A 133 -9.89 -1.88 15.37
N ALA A 134 -9.47 -0.71 15.86
CA ALA A 134 -10.10 0.57 15.56
C ALA A 134 -9.95 0.91 14.06
N GLY A 135 -11.07 1.29 13.43
CA GLY A 135 -11.13 1.62 12.00
C GLY A 135 -11.03 0.41 11.05
N ALA A 136 -10.91 -0.82 11.57
CA ALA A 136 -10.87 -2.00 10.74
C ALA A 136 -12.20 -2.22 9.99
N HIS A 137 -12.09 -2.74 8.77
CA HIS A 137 -13.21 -3.15 7.95
C HIS A 137 -13.35 -4.67 7.99
N SER A 138 -14.57 -5.17 7.90
CA SER A 138 -14.85 -6.61 7.70
C SER A 138 -15.78 -6.78 6.51
N TYR A 139 -15.72 -7.93 5.84
CA TYR A 139 -16.71 -8.34 4.86
C TYR A 139 -17.13 -9.77 5.16
N MET A 140 -18.38 -9.99 5.53
CA MET A 140 -18.88 -11.33 5.88
C MET A 140 -20.35 -11.45 5.54
N ASN A 141 -20.75 -12.59 4.97
CA ASN A 141 -22.13 -12.92 4.63
C ASN A 141 -22.84 -11.82 3.81
N GLY A 142 -22.13 -11.23 2.84
CA GLY A 142 -22.68 -10.16 2.00
C GLY A 142 -22.84 -8.82 2.70
N VAL A 143 -22.24 -8.61 3.87
CA VAL A 143 -22.31 -7.35 4.62
C VAL A 143 -20.91 -6.84 4.96
N ARG A 144 -20.64 -5.58 4.64
CA ARG A 144 -19.43 -4.86 5.04
C ARG A 144 -19.68 -4.15 6.36
N TYR A 145 -18.73 -4.26 7.29
CA TYR A 145 -18.78 -3.64 8.61
C TYR A 145 -17.59 -2.70 8.78
N VAL A 146 -17.80 -1.58 9.46
CA VAL A 146 -16.75 -0.62 9.77
C VAL A 146 -16.67 -0.44 11.28
N ASN A 147 -15.53 -0.78 11.87
CA ASN A 147 -15.27 -0.52 13.27
C ASN A 147 -15.07 0.98 13.52
N ALA A 148 -15.36 1.44 14.74
CA ALA A 148 -15.08 2.81 15.15
C ALA A 148 -13.61 3.17 14.92
N GLY A 149 -13.37 4.20 14.09
CA GLY A 149 -12.01 4.71 13.84
C GLY A 149 -11.36 5.35 15.08
N PRO A 150 -12.04 6.26 15.81
CA PRO A 150 -11.48 6.83 17.02
C PRO A 150 -11.28 5.77 18.11
N ILE A 151 -10.02 5.56 18.52
CA ILE A 151 -9.61 4.51 19.48
C ILE A 151 -10.45 4.55 20.77
N LYS A 152 -10.71 5.73 21.32
CA LYS A 152 -11.55 5.88 22.53
C LYS A 152 -12.96 5.31 22.34
N LYS A 153 -13.58 5.58 21.18
CA LYS A 153 -14.93 5.08 20.87
C LYS A 153 -14.91 3.57 20.64
N TYR A 154 -13.88 3.06 19.96
CA TYR A 154 -13.67 1.62 19.77
C TYR A 154 -13.61 0.89 21.12
N ILE A 155 -12.74 1.34 22.03
CA ILE A 155 -12.58 0.74 23.36
C ILE A 155 -13.88 0.78 24.16
N GLN A 156 -14.58 1.93 24.19
CA GLN A 156 -15.84 2.08 24.91
C GLN A 156 -16.93 1.09 24.46
N LEU A 157 -17.01 0.79 23.16
CA LEU A 157 -17.99 -0.17 22.64
C LEU A 157 -17.63 -1.59 23.07
N ILE A 158 -16.35 -1.96 22.98
CA ILE A 158 -15.85 -3.27 23.41
C ILE A 158 -16.06 -3.49 24.91
N GLU A 159 -15.74 -2.50 25.75
CA GLU A 159 -15.93 -2.57 27.21
C GLU A 159 -17.41 -2.76 27.63
N ARG A 160 -18.34 -2.36 26.77
CA ARG A 160 -19.79 -2.58 26.95
C ARG A 160 -20.27 -3.93 26.43
N GLY A 161 -19.37 -4.80 25.95
CA GLY A 161 -19.71 -6.08 25.33
C GLY A 161 -20.40 -5.94 23.98
N GLN A 162 -20.26 -4.79 23.31
CA GLN A 162 -20.87 -4.52 22.01
C GLN A 162 -19.85 -4.72 20.88
N PHE A 163 -20.35 -5.05 19.69
CA PHE A 163 -19.52 -4.91 18.50
C PHE A 163 -19.19 -3.43 18.25
N PRO A 164 -17.96 -3.11 17.84
CA PRO A 164 -17.52 -1.73 17.66
C PRO A 164 -17.98 -1.12 16.32
N TYR A 165 -19.05 -1.64 15.72
CA TYR A 165 -19.52 -1.23 14.39
C TYR A 165 -20.14 0.15 14.43
N ILE A 166 -19.69 1.04 13.55
CA ILE A 166 -20.26 2.38 13.36
C ILE A 166 -20.99 2.52 12.02
N ASN A 167 -20.74 1.62 11.08
CA ASN A 167 -21.42 1.56 9.79
C ASN A 167 -21.50 0.10 9.31
N THR A 168 -22.59 -0.21 8.61
CA THR A 168 -22.84 -1.50 7.96
C THR A 168 -23.42 -1.27 6.58
N HIS A 169 -22.93 -1.98 5.57
CA HIS A 169 -23.41 -1.91 4.20
C HIS A 169 -23.74 -3.31 3.69
N VAL A 170 -24.99 -3.54 3.31
CA VAL A 170 -25.38 -4.80 2.64
C VAL A 170 -24.94 -4.68 1.18
N VAL A 171 -24.03 -5.56 0.78
CA VAL A 171 -23.41 -5.55 -0.54
C VAL A 171 -24.41 -6.11 -1.55
N SER A 172 -24.75 -5.29 -2.55
CA SER A 172 -25.63 -5.68 -3.64
C SER A 172 -24.99 -6.77 -4.52
N LYS A 173 -25.79 -7.44 -5.35
CA LYS A 173 -25.28 -8.43 -6.31
C LYS A 173 -24.35 -7.83 -7.37
N GLU A 174 -24.45 -6.53 -7.64
CA GLU A 174 -23.59 -5.84 -8.60
C GLU A 174 -22.22 -5.51 -8.00
N GLU A 175 -22.17 -5.27 -6.68
CA GLU A 175 -20.94 -5.08 -5.92
C GLU A 175 -20.29 -6.40 -5.48
N GLN A 176 -20.92 -7.54 -5.78
CA GLN A 176 -20.42 -8.90 -5.49
C GLN A 176 -19.59 -9.44 -6.64
#